data_AF-A0A257VAI1-F1
#
_entry.id   AF-A0A257VAI1-F1
#
_cell.length_a   1.000
_cell.length_b   1.000
_cell.length_c   1.000
_cell.angle_alpha   90.00
_cell.angle_beta   90.00
_cell.angle_gamma   90.00
#
_symmetry.space_group_name_H-M   'P 1'
#
loop_
_entity.id
_entity.type
_entity.pdbx_description
1 polymer ?
#
loop_
_entity_poly.entity_id
_entity_poly.type
_entity_poly.pdbx_seq_one_letter_code
_entity_poly.pdbx_strand_id
1 'polypeptide(L)'
;MIIGRGGGSAEDLWAFNDEKLARAIAACPVPVISAVGHEGDVTIADFVADVRAATPSNAAEIVVDRADNFRTRIRQAERRLALVASAALDRRRAVTGRLDTRLLQWPTRVVMRDRDCQELGFRLDAAAIDRLASAGQRFDALRRRLEDRDLRRITADLRTRIVRAEGRLTQLISVRALAKESRARELAGRLDTLSPLAVLGRGYAVCWNESRTSIIRSAKATAPGDTVRVTLAEGELACRVEENT
;
A
#
# COMPACT_ATOMS: atom_id res chain seq x y z
N MET A 1 47.13 21.96 -79.66
CA MET A 1 48.04 22.60 -80.64
C MET A 1 47.16 23.22 -81.71
N ILE A 2 47.45 24.46 -82.16
CA ILE A 2 46.73 25.06 -83.29
C ILE A 2 47.70 25.05 -84.48
N ILE A 3 47.26 24.49 -85.59
CA ILE A 3 47.95 24.61 -86.88
C ILE A 3 47.09 25.50 -87.73
N GLY A 4 47.64 26.60 -88.22
CA GLY A 4 46.84 27.54 -88.97
C GLY A 4 47.69 28.57 -89.67
N ARG A 5 47.04 29.30 -90.55
CA ARG A 5 47.61 30.38 -91.32
C ARG A 5 46.58 31.51 -91.43
N GLY A 6 47.02 32.76 -91.33
CA GLY A 6 46.18 33.90 -91.73
C GLY A 6 46.22 34.10 -93.25
N GLY A 7 45.12 34.53 -93.86
CA GLY A 7 44.93 34.97 -95.27
C GLY A 7 45.92 34.52 -96.37
N GLY A 8 45.42 34.01 -97.50
CA GLY A 8 46.26 33.65 -98.66
C GLY A 8 45.45 33.11 -99.84
N SER A 9 46.10 32.94 -101.00
CA SER A 9 45.52 32.27 -102.17
C SER A 9 45.43 30.74 -101.96
N ALA A 10 44.80 30.00 -102.88
CA ALA A 10 44.75 28.54 -102.81
C ALA A 10 46.15 27.88 -102.90
N GLU A 11 47.09 28.51 -103.62
CA GLU A 11 48.47 28.01 -103.75
C GLU A 11 49.20 28.03 -102.40
N ASP A 12 48.86 29.05 -101.62
CA ASP A 12 49.36 29.36 -100.30
C ASP A 12 48.87 28.36 -99.23
N LEU A 13 47.80 27.62 -99.52
CA LEU A 13 47.26 26.54 -98.68
C LEU A 13 47.80 25.16 -99.07
N TRP A 14 48.50 25.04 -100.20
CA TRP A 14 48.98 23.74 -100.71
C TRP A 14 49.96 23.04 -99.77
N ALA A 15 50.71 23.79 -98.97
CA ALA A 15 51.58 23.24 -97.93
C ALA A 15 50.84 22.39 -96.89
N PHE A 16 49.51 22.56 -96.77
CA PHE A 16 48.66 21.80 -95.85
C PHE A 16 47.97 20.59 -96.51
N ASN A 17 48.25 20.34 -97.80
CA ASN A 17 47.85 19.14 -98.56
C ASN A 17 48.99 18.12 -98.71
N ASP A 18 49.97 18.12 -97.80
CA ASP A 18 51.03 17.12 -97.77
C ASP A 18 50.63 15.90 -96.91
N GLU A 19 50.79 14.69 -97.48
CA GLU A 19 50.51 13.43 -96.79
C GLU A 19 51.37 13.27 -95.53
N LYS A 20 52.64 13.73 -95.58
CA LYS A 20 53.54 13.65 -94.41
C LYS A 20 53.03 14.49 -93.25
N LEU A 21 52.54 15.70 -93.54
CA LEU A 21 51.92 16.57 -92.54
C LEU A 21 50.66 15.93 -91.96
N ALA A 22 49.79 15.37 -92.80
CA ALA A 22 48.58 14.69 -92.36
C ALA A 22 48.89 13.52 -91.42
N ARG A 23 49.86 12.66 -91.75
CA ARG A 23 50.30 11.57 -90.88
C ARG A 23 50.89 12.07 -89.56
N ALA A 24 51.62 13.19 -89.59
CA ALA A 24 52.14 13.82 -88.37
C ALA A 24 51.04 14.37 -87.46
N ILE A 25 49.97 14.96 -88.03
CA ILE A 25 48.80 15.42 -87.27
C ILE A 25 48.06 14.23 -86.66
N ALA A 26 47.80 13.17 -87.43
CA ALA A 26 47.11 11.96 -86.94
C ALA A 26 47.83 11.30 -85.76
N ALA A 27 49.16 11.29 -85.80
CA ALA A 27 50.00 10.68 -84.78
C ALA A 27 50.28 11.62 -83.58
N CYS A 28 49.71 12.83 -83.57
CA CYS A 28 49.99 13.80 -82.53
C CYS A 28 49.30 13.40 -81.20
N PRO A 29 50.03 13.32 -80.07
CA PRO A 29 49.44 13.00 -78.77
C PRO A 29 48.68 14.18 -78.14
N VAL A 30 48.81 15.37 -78.71
CA VAL A 30 48.14 16.59 -78.25
C VAL A 30 47.03 16.95 -79.25
N PRO A 31 45.80 17.23 -78.79
CA PRO A 31 44.71 17.58 -79.68
C PRO A 31 45.06 18.75 -80.62
N VAL A 32 44.83 18.57 -81.91
CA VAL A 32 45.18 19.51 -82.98
C VAL A 32 43.92 20.22 -83.48
N ILE A 33 43.97 21.55 -83.51
CA ILE A 33 42.94 22.38 -84.14
C ILE A 33 43.50 22.91 -85.46
N SER A 34 42.86 22.57 -86.58
CA SER A 34 43.20 23.14 -87.88
C SER A 34 42.48 24.46 -88.08
N ALA A 35 43.23 25.50 -88.46
CA ALA A 35 42.78 26.86 -88.68
C ALA A 35 43.40 27.41 -89.98
N VAL A 36 43.37 26.60 -91.04
CA VAL A 36 44.09 26.81 -92.30
C VAL A 36 43.21 27.43 -93.38
N GLY A 37 41.98 26.94 -93.56
CA GLY A 37 41.10 27.36 -94.66
C GLY A 37 39.96 28.30 -94.27
N HIS A 38 39.37 28.99 -95.26
CA HIS A 38 38.12 29.76 -95.14
C HIS A 38 36.91 28.87 -95.53
N GLU A 39 35.67 29.39 -95.48
CA GLU A 39 34.48 28.64 -95.90
C GLU A 39 34.56 28.26 -97.39
N GLY A 40 34.99 27.04 -97.69
CA GLY A 40 35.05 26.47 -99.05
C GLY A 40 36.34 25.68 -99.34
N ASP A 41 37.47 26.11 -98.80
CA ASP A 41 38.78 25.48 -99.04
C ASP A 41 39.10 24.50 -97.90
N VAL A 42 39.00 23.19 -98.20
CA VAL A 42 39.31 22.13 -97.24
C VAL A 42 40.63 21.48 -97.62
N THR A 43 41.53 21.35 -96.65
CA THR A 43 42.83 20.71 -96.82
C THR A 43 42.87 19.32 -96.19
N ILE A 44 43.83 18.49 -96.57
CA ILE A 44 44.05 17.17 -95.96
C ILE A 44 44.32 17.32 -94.44
N ALA A 45 45.03 18.38 -94.03
CA ALA A 45 45.26 18.70 -92.62
C ALA A 45 43.96 18.94 -91.82
N ASP A 46 42.94 19.56 -92.45
CA ASP A 46 41.64 19.81 -91.80
C ASP A 46 40.88 18.52 -91.49
N PHE A 47 41.01 17.49 -92.34
CA PHE A 47 40.33 16.20 -92.16
C PHE A 47 40.95 15.35 -91.05
N VAL A 48 42.23 15.57 -90.76
CA VAL A 48 42.97 14.75 -89.79
C VAL A 48 43.09 15.43 -88.43
N ALA A 49 42.81 16.74 -88.33
CA ALA A 49 42.75 17.46 -87.07
C ALA A 49 41.51 17.09 -86.22
N ASP A 50 41.62 17.19 -84.89
CA ASP A 50 40.52 16.89 -83.96
C ASP A 50 39.38 17.91 -84.05
N VAL A 51 39.71 19.16 -84.36
CA VAL A 51 38.74 20.25 -84.51
C VAL A 51 39.16 21.11 -85.70
N ARG A 52 38.21 21.44 -86.58
CA ARG A 52 38.39 22.47 -87.60
C ARG A 52 37.83 23.80 -87.10
N ALA A 53 38.61 24.85 -87.26
CA ALA A 53 38.22 26.24 -87.01
C ALA A 53 38.30 27.03 -88.31
N ALA A 54 37.37 27.95 -88.53
CA ALA A 54 37.32 28.73 -89.77
C ALA A 54 38.45 29.76 -89.89
N THR A 55 39.05 30.17 -88.77
CA THR A 55 40.16 31.12 -88.72
C THR A 55 41.04 30.84 -87.51
N PRO A 56 42.31 31.30 -87.49
CA PRO A 56 43.17 31.23 -86.31
C PRO A 56 42.54 31.86 -85.06
N SER A 57 41.79 32.96 -85.23
CA SER A 57 41.06 33.61 -84.13
C SER A 57 39.95 32.73 -83.57
N ASN A 58 39.19 32.04 -84.43
CA ASN A 58 38.16 31.10 -84.01
C ASN A 58 38.77 29.87 -83.30
N ALA A 59 39.94 29.38 -83.73
CA ALA A 59 40.65 28.33 -83.01
C ALA A 59 41.08 28.77 -81.60
N ALA A 60 41.55 30.01 -81.46
CA ALA A 60 41.90 30.57 -80.15
C ALA A 60 40.67 30.70 -79.24
N GLU A 61 39.54 31.16 -79.78
CA GLU A 61 38.26 31.25 -79.06
C GLU A 61 37.81 29.88 -78.51
N ILE A 62 37.82 28.84 -79.34
CA ILE A 62 37.49 27.46 -78.93
C ILE A 62 38.37 26.98 -77.77
N VAL A 63 39.67 27.31 -77.79
CA VAL A 63 40.61 26.95 -76.71
C VAL A 63 40.32 27.73 -75.43
N VAL A 64 40.09 29.05 -75.55
CA VAL A 64 39.81 29.93 -74.41
C VAL A 64 38.51 29.53 -73.72
N ASP A 65 37.44 29.29 -74.49
CA ASP A 65 36.13 28.88 -73.95
C ASP A 65 36.22 27.57 -73.17
N ARG A 66 36.92 26.58 -73.72
CA ARG A 66 37.13 25.30 -73.02
C ARG A 66 37.95 25.50 -71.75
N ALA A 67 39.02 26.28 -71.80
CA ALA A 67 39.83 26.57 -70.63
C ALA A 67 39.03 27.26 -69.53
N ASP A 68 38.17 28.22 -69.87
CA ASP A 68 37.35 28.96 -68.92
C ASP A 68 36.22 28.12 -68.32
N ASN A 69 35.62 27.22 -69.11
CA ASN A 69 34.69 26.23 -68.59
C ASN A 69 35.39 25.31 -67.56
N PHE A 70 36.56 24.76 -67.90
CA PHE A 70 37.33 23.92 -66.98
C PHE A 70 37.72 24.66 -65.70
N ARG A 71 38.22 25.91 -65.80
CA ARG A 71 38.51 26.75 -64.63
C ARG A 71 37.27 27.01 -63.78
N THR A 72 36.11 27.18 -64.40
CA THR A 72 34.84 27.38 -63.69
C THR A 72 34.43 26.13 -62.93
N ARG A 73 34.57 24.95 -63.55
CA ARG A 73 34.30 23.65 -62.90
C ARG A 73 35.22 23.40 -61.71
N ILE A 74 36.52 23.70 -61.83
CA ILE A 74 37.48 23.60 -60.72
C ILE A 74 37.05 24.52 -59.57
N ARG A 75 36.78 25.80 -59.85
CA ARG A 75 36.32 26.77 -58.84
C ARG A 75 35.00 26.36 -58.17
N GLN A 76 34.11 25.68 -58.89
CA GLN A 76 32.87 25.15 -58.31
C GLN A 76 33.15 23.95 -57.39
N ALA A 77 34.03 23.03 -57.79
CA ALA A 77 34.43 21.88 -56.98
C ALA A 77 35.14 22.33 -55.68
N GLU A 78 36.04 23.31 -55.76
CA GLU A 78 36.72 23.90 -54.60
C GLU A 78 35.73 24.52 -53.61
N ARG A 79 34.78 25.32 -54.10
CA ARG A 79 33.73 25.93 -53.26
C ARG A 79 32.86 24.89 -52.57
N ARG A 80 32.47 23.83 -53.31
CA ARG A 80 31.68 22.74 -52.73
C ARG A 80 32.46 21.98 -51.66
N LEU A 81 33.74 21.71 -51.89
CA LEU A 81 34.61 21.05 -50.92
C LEU A 81 34.76 21.89 -49.65
N ALA A 82 35.02 23.18 -49.80
CA ALA A 82 35.14 24.10 -48.67
C ALA A 82 33.86 24.15 -47.81
N LEU A 83 32.69 24.20 -48.45
CA LEU A 83 31.41 24.22 -47.76
C LEU A 83 31.16 22.94 -46.96
N VAL A 84 31.43 21.77 -47.56
CA VAL A 84 31.28 20.47 -46.87
C VAL A 84 32.28 20.33 -45.73
N ALA A 85 33.53 20.75 -45.93
CA ALA A 85 34.57 20.70 -44.90
C ALA A 85 34.23 21.59 -43.70
N SER A 86 33.75 22.82 -43.94
CA SER A 86 33.32 23.73 -42.87
C SER A 86 32.16 23.13 -42.07
N ALA A 87 31.12 22.64 -42.76
CA ALA A 87 29.98 22.03 -42.10
C ALA A 87 30.37 20.80 -41.25
N ALA A 88 31.33 20.00 -41.72
CA ALA A 88 31.85 18.86 -40.97
C ALA A 88 32.62 19.29 -39.71
N LEU A 89 33.44 20.34 -39.81
CA LEU A 89 34.17 20.91 -38.67
C LEU A 89 33.22 21.51 -37.63
N ASP A 90 32.21 22.26 -38.06
CA ASP A 90 31.23 22.87 -37.16
C ASP A 90 30.42 21.80 -36.43
N ARG A 91 30.02 20.73 -37.13
CA ARG A 91 29.34 19.60 -36.51
C ARG A 91 30.20 18.90 -35.46
N ARG A 92 31.50 18.71 -35.72
CA ARG A 92 32.43 18.14 -34.74
C ARG A 92 32.62 19.05 -33.52
N ARG A 93 32.80 20.36 -33.74
CA ARG A 93 32.91 21.37 -32.66
C ARG A 93 31.64 21.43 -31.80
N ALA A 94 30.47 21.31 -32.40
CA ALA A 94 29.20 21.30 -31.67
C ALA A 94 29.00 20.03 -30.81
N VAL A 95 29.60 18.89 -31.20
CA VAL A 95 29.58 17.67 -30.38
C VAL A 95 30.54 17.82 -29.20
N THR A 96 31.77 18.31 -29.44
CA THR A 96 32.74 18.50 -28.37
C THR A 96 32.27 19.53 -27.35
N GLY A 97 31.74 20.69 -27.78
CA GLY A 97 31.20 21.69 -26.85
C GLY A 97 30.03 21.20 -26.00
N ARG A 98 29.21 20.28 -26.52
CA ARG A 98 28.14 19.64 -25.73
C ARG A 98 28.66 18.67 -24.68
N LEU A 99 29.80 18.02 -24.93
CA LEU A 99 30.45 17.15 -23.96
C LEU A 99 31.15 17.98 -22.89
N ASP A 100 31.86 19.05 -23.27
CA ASP A 100 32.53 19.96 -22.33
C ASP A 100 31.54 20.60 -21.37
N THR A 101 30.41 21.10 -21.87
CA THR A 101 29.37 21.68 -21.02
C THR A 101 28.79 20.66 -20.03
N ARG A 102 28.59 19.40 -20.42
CA ARG A 102 28.12 18.34 -19.49
C ARG A 102 29.17 17.99 -18.44
N LEU A 103 30.44 17.94 -18.83
CA LEU A 103 31.55 17.64 -17.92
C LEU A 103 31.77 18.78 -16.91
N LEU A 104 31.66 20.03 -17.34
CA LEU A 104 31.73 21.20 -16.44
C LEU A 104 30.60 21.24 -15.41
N GLN A 105 29.41 20.73 -15.76
CA GLN A 105 28.26 20.63 -14.85
C GLN A 105 28.33 19.42 -13.90
N TRP A 106 29.22 18.46 -14.17
CA TRP A 106 29.26 17.19 -13.46
C TRP A 106 29.60 17.34 -11.97
N PRO A 107 30.60 18.15 -11.55
CA PRO A 107 30.90 18.34 -10.13
C PRO A 107 29.70 18.88 -9.35
N THR A 108 28.99 19.88 -9.90
CA THR A 108 27.80 20.44 -9.26
C THR A 108 26.69 19.40 -9.12
N ARG A 109 26.46 18.57 -10.14
CA ARG A 109 25.44 17.51 -10.09
C ARG A 109 25.77 16.43 -9.06
N VAL A 110 27.04 16.06 -8.93
CA VAL A 110 27.48 15.09 -7.91
C VAL A 110 27.30 15.66 -6.51
N VAL A 111 27.71 16.91 -6.28
CA VAL A 111 27.53 17.59 -4.98
C VAL A 111 26.05 17.74 -4.62
N MET A 112 25.20 18.11 -5.58
CA MET A 112 23.75 18.19 -5.33
C MET A 112 23.16 16.82 -4.98
N ARG A 113 23.55 15.75 -5.69
CA ARG A 113 23.11 14.39 -5.36
C ARG A 113 23.59 13.92 -4.00
N ASP A 114 24.83 14.24 -3.63
CA ASP A 114 25.37 13.91 -2.31
C ASP A 114 24.56 14.60 -1.21
N ARG A 115 24.24 15.89 -1.40
CA ARG A 115 23.38 16.65 -0.50
C ARG A 115 21.97 16.06 -0.39
N ASP A 116 21.36 15.69 -1.50
CA ASP A 116 20.04 15.05 -1.52
C ASP A 116 20.06 13.71 -0.75
N CYS A 117 21.12 12.91 -0.93
CA CYS A 117 21.32 11.67 -0.18
C CYS A 117 21.46 11.92 1.33
N GLN A 118 22.23 12.94 1.73
CA GLN A 118 22.40 13.32 3.13
C GLN A 118 21.09 13.80 3.77
N GLU A 119 20.32 14.63 3.06
CA GLU A 119 19.01 15.10 3.53
C GLU A 119 18.01 13.93 3.69
N LEU A 120 17.96 13.02 2.72
CA LEU A 120 17.13 11.82 2.81
C LEU A 120 17.57 10.91 3.95
N GLY A 121 18.88 10.78 4.20
CA GLY A 121 19.43 10.04 5.33
C GLY A 121 18.98 10.63 6.66
N PHE A 122 19.15 11.94 6.86
CA PHE A 122 18.72 12.63 8.08
C PHE A 122 17.22 12.47 8.35
N ARG A 123 16.39 12.61 7.30
CA ARG A 123 14.94 12.42 7.43
C ARG A 123 14.55 10.99 7.78
N LEU A 124 15.27 10.00 7.24
CA LEU A 124 15.03 8.59 7.56
C LEU A 124 15.40 8.29 9.02
N ASP A 125 16.54 8.79 9.49
CA ASP A 125 16.98 8.62 10.88
C ASP A 125 16.00 9.25 11.87
N ALA A 126 15.59 10.50 11.60
CA ALA A 126 14.60 11.18 12.43
C ALA A 126 13.27 10.42 12.48
N ALA A 127 12.76 9.97 11.32
CA ALA A 127 11.52 9.20 11.26
C ALA A 127 11.63 7.84 11.97
N ALA A 128 12.79 7.19 11.92
CA ALA A 128 13.04 5.93 12.62
C ALA A 128 13.04 6.14 14.15
N ILE A 129 13.71 7.18 14.65
CA ILE A 129 13.74 7.54 16.07
C ILE A 129 12.32 7.84 16.58
N ASP A 130 11.57 8.68 15.88
CA ASP A 130 10.20 9.05 16.26
C ASP A 130 9.26 7.85 16.30
N ARG A 131 9.42 6.93 15.33
CA ARG A 131 8.60 5.71 15.27
C ARG A 131 8.92 4.75 16.41
N LEU A 132 10.19 4.62 16.78
CA LEU A 132 10.61 3.80 17.91
C LEU A 132 10.13 4.40 19.24
N ALA A 133 10.25 5.72 19.43
CA ALA A 133 9.76 6.43 20.60
C ALA A 133 8.23 6.29 20.75
N SER A 134 7.49 6.48 19.65
CA SER A 134 6.04 6.30 19.63
C SER A 134 5.61 4.86 19.94
N ALA A 135 6.35 3.87 19.44
CA ALA A 135 6.11 2.47 19.74
C ALA A 135 6.36 2.16 21.22
N GLY A 136 7.44 2.69 21.80
CA GLY A 136 7.75 2.58 23.23
C GLY A 136 6.66 3.19 24.11
N GLN A 137 6.21 4.40 23.80
CA GLN A 137 5.11 5.05 24.55
C GLN A 137 3.80 4.24 24.48
N ARG A 138 3.45 3.69 23.32
CA ARG A 138 2.27 2.82 23.18
C ARG A 138 2.40 1.54 23.99
N PHE A 139 3.58 0.92 23.98
CA PHE A 139 3.86 -0.27 24.77
C PHE A 139 3.70 0.02 26.26
N ASP A 140 4.29 1.10 26.76
CA ASP A 140 4.19 1.48 28.18
C ASP A 140 2.77 1.84 28.60
N ALA A 141 2.00 2.47 27.71
CA ALA A 141 0.58 2.77 27.96
C ALA A 141 -0.25 1.48 28.06
N LEU A 142 -0.03 0.52 27.14
CA LEU A 142 -0.71 -0.79 27.19
C LEU A 142 -0.28 -1.60 28.40
N ARG A 143 1.01 -1.59 28.74
CA ARG A 143 1.55 -2.25 29.93
C ARG A 143 0.92 -1.70 31.20
N ARG A 144 0.86 -0.37 31.36
CA ARG A 144 0.20 0.28 32.50
C ARG A 144 -1.28 -0.05 32.58
N ARG A 145 -2.01 -0.07 31.46
CA ARG A 145 -3.43 -0.49 31.45
C ARG A 145 -3.63 -1.95 31.88
N LEU A 146 -2.66 -2.81 31.57
CA LEU A 146 -2.68 -4.21 31.98
C LEU A 146 -2.33 -4.36 33.47
N GLU A 147 -1.31 -3.63 33.95
CA GLU A 147 -0.90 -3.60 35.36
C GLU A 147 -2.00 -3.03 36.26
N ASP A 148 -2.68 -1.97 35.80
CA ASP A 148 -3.78 -1.33 36.54
C ASP A 148 -5.06 -2.20 36.58
N ARG A 149 -5.22 -3.10 35.60
CA ARG A 149 -6.14 -4.24 35.70
C ARG A 149 -5.52 -5.31 36.59
N ASP A 150 -5.46 -5.02 37.88
CA ASP A 150 -5.01 -5.97 38.89
C ASP A 150 -6.03 -7.10 39.06
N LEU A 151 -5.94 -8.09 38.15
CA LEU A 151 -6.81 -9.25 38.08
C LEU A 151 -6.79 -10.03 39.40
N ARG A 152 -5.66 -9.98 40.12
CA ARG A 152 -5.52 -10.59 41.45
C ARG A 152 -6.38 -9.86 42.48
N ARG A 153 -6.37 -8.52 42.47
CA ARG A 153 -7.24 -7.72 43.34
C ARG A 153 -8.72 -7.92 43.02
N ILE A 154 -9.11 -7.91 41.74
CA ILE A 154 -10.51 -8.14 41.32
C ILE A 154 -10.97 -9.54 41.75
N THR A 155 -10.17 -10.57 41.53
CA THR A 155 -10.52 -11.94 41.94
C THR A 155 -10.52 -12.11 43.45
N ALA A 156 -9.63 -11.44 44.19
CA ALA A 156 -9.65 -11.42 45.65
C ALA A 156 -10.91 -10.76 46.21
N ASP A 157 -11.34 -9.62 45.64
CA ASP A 157 -12.57 -8.94 46.04
C ASP A 157 -13.80 -9.83 45.77
N LEU A 158 -13.90 -10.42 44.58
CA LEU A 158 -14.97 -11.35 44.23
C LEU A 158 -15.02 -12.56 45.16
N ARG A 159 -13.87 -13.17 45.49
CA ARG A 159 -13.80 -14.27 46.47
C ARG A 159 -14.29 -13.83 47.85
N THR A 160 -13.86 -12.65 48.31
CA THR A 160 -14.28 -12.10 49.60
C THR A 160 -15.80 -11.87 49.64
N ARG A 161 -16.37 -11.38 48.54
CA ARG A 161 -17.83 -11.19 48.40
C ARG A 161 -18.60 -12.51 48.44
N ILE A 162 -18.08 -13.56 47.79
CA ILE A 162 -18.67 -14.90 47.84
C ILE A 162 -18.66 -15.45 49.27
N VAL A 163 -17.51 -15.46 49.94
CA VAL A 163 -17.38 -15.97 51.32
C VAL A 163 -18.30 -15.21 52.27
N ARG A 164 -18.39 -13.87 52.13
CA ARG A 164 -19.30 -13.06 52.95
C ARG A 164 -20.77 -13.38 52.67
N ALA A 165 -21.15 -13.58 51.40
CA ALA A 165 -22.52 -13.94 51.02
C ALA A 165 -22.91 -15.33 51.55
N GLU A 166 -22.02 -16.30 51.44
CA GLU A 166 -22.18 -17.66 51.99
C GLU A 166 -22.35 -17.63 53.50
N GLY A 167 -21.47 -16.93 54.22
CA GLY A 167 -21.59 -16.79 55.68
C GLY A 167 -22.91 -16.16 56.10
N ARG A 168 -23.36 -15.12 55.37
CA ARG A 168 -24.64 -14.45 55.64
C ARG A 168 -25.83 -15.36 55.36
N LEU A 169 -25.77 -16.17 54.30
CA LEU A 169 -26.80 -17.15 53.97
C LEU A 169 -26.90 -18.22 55.06
N THR A 170 -25.77 -18.79 55.46
CA THR A 170 -25.70 -19.79 56.54
C THR A 170 -26.26 -19.24 57.85
N GLN A 171 -25.89 -18.01 58.22
CA GLN A 171 -26.42 -17.38 59.43
C GLN A 171 -27.94 -17.17 59.36
N LEU A 172 -28.47 -16.71 58.22
CA LEU A 172 -29.92 -16.54 58.03
C LEU A 172 -30.67 -17.88 58.07
N ILE A 173 -30.10 -18.94 57.50
CA ILE A 173 -30.65 -20.29 57.58
C ILE A 173 -30.71 -20.75 59.03
N SER A 174 -29.62 -20.63 59.78
CA SER A 174 -29.56 -21.06 61.19
C SER A 174 -30.57 -20.30 62.06
N VAL A 175 -30.67 -18.97 61.91
CA VAL A 175 -31.63 -18.15 62.66
C VAL A 175 -33.07 -18.54 62.32
N ARG A 176 -33.39 -18.78 61.03
CA ARG A 176 -34.73 -19.24 60.64
C ARG A 176 -35.05 -20.64 61.15
N ALA A 177 -34.08 -21.55 61.10
CA ALA A 177 -34.25 -22.91 61.60
C ALA A 177 -34.57 -22.90 63.10
N LEU A 178 -33.78 -22.17 63.89
CA LEU A 178 -33.99 -22.04 65.33
C LEU A 178 -35.35 -21.40 65.65
N ALA A 179 -35.75 -20.36 64.92
CA ALA A 179 -37.05 -19.72 65.12
C ALA A 179 -38.24 -20.62 64.74
N LYS A 180 -38.07 -21.49 63.74
CA LYS A 180 -39.08 -22.50 63.39
C LYS A 180 -39.16 -23.59 64.45
N GLU A 181 -38.03 -24.04 64.96
CA GLU A 181 -37.96 -25.04 66.02
C GLU A 181 -38.57 -24.55 67.34
N SER A 182 -38.25 -23.31 67.75
CA SER A 182 -38.83 -22.72 68.96
C SER A 182 -40.36 -22.58 68.83
N ARG A 183 -40.85 -22.12 67.67
CA ARG A 183 -42.29 -22.01 67.40
C ARG A 183 -42.97 -23.37 67.36
N ALA A 184 -42.34 -24.39 66.82
CA ALA A 184 -42.86 -25.76 66.84
C ALA A 184 -42.97 -26.27 68.28
N ARG A 185 -41.94 -26.04 69.11
CA ARG A 185 -41.92 -26.42 70.52
C ARG A 185 -42.99 -25.69 71.34
N GLU A 186 -43.20 -24.39 71.07
CA GLU A 186 -44.26 -23.60 71.69
C GLU A 186 -45.66 -24.13 71.32
N LEU A 187 -45.90 -24.39 70.03
CA LEU A 187 -47.17 -24.95 69.55
C LEU A 187 -47.45 -26.33 70.15
N ALA A 188 -46.43 -27.19 70.24
CA ALA A 188 -46.53 -28.49 70.90
C ALA A 188 -46.90 -28.33 72.38
N GLY A 189 -46.23 -27.44 73.12
CA GLY A 189 -46.56 -27.18 74.52
C GLY A 189 -47.99 -26.63 74.72
N ARG A 190 -48.46 -25.74 73.83
CA ARG A 190 -49.86 -25.28 73.84
C ARG A 190 -50.84 -26.42 73.59
N LEU A 191 -50.53 -27.30 72.64
CA LEU A 191 -51.35 -28.49 72.34
C LEU A 191 -51.43 -29.40 73.56
N ASP A 192 -50.30 -29.64 74.25
CA ASP A 192 -50.25 -30.45 75.46
C ASP A 192 -51.09 -29.83 76.58
N THR A 193 -51.04 -28.51 76.78
CA THR A 193 -51.88 -27.85 77.81
C THR A 193 -53.38 -27.90 77.50
N LEU A 194 -53.75 -27.95 76.23
CA LEU A 194 -55.14 -28.05 75.77
C LEU A 194 -55.60 -29.51 75.63
N SER A 195 -54.70 -30.48 75.83
CA SER A 195 -55.01 -31.90 75.75
C SER A 195 -55.87 -32.31 76.96
N PRO A 196 -57.04 -32.95 76.75
CA PRO A 196 -57.88 -33.46 77.82
C PRO A 196 -57.13 -34.41 78.77
N LEU A 197 -56.14 -35.15 78.24
CA LEU A 197 -55.26 -36.03 79.00
C LEU A 197 -54.38 -35.26 80.00
N ALA A 198 -53.89 -34.07 79.65
CA ALA A 198 -53.09 -33.24 80.55
C ALA A 198 -53.94 -32.60 81.66
N VAL A 199 -55.21 -32.32 81.41
CA VAL A 199 -56.17 -31.89 82.44
C VAL A 199 -56.47 -33.03 83.40
N LEU A 200 -56.70 -34.25 82.88
CA LEU A 200 -56.90 -35.44 83.71
C LEU A 200 -55.66 -35.77 84.56
N GLY A 201 -54.45 -35.67 83.98
CA GLY A 201 -53.17 -35.88 84.66
C GLY A 201 -52.86 -34.90 85.80
N ARG A 202 -53.50 -33.72 85.83
CA ARG A 202 -53.39 -32.74 86.93
C ARG A 202 -54.29 -33.06 88.14
N GLY A 203 -54.94 -34.22 88.15
CA GLY A 203 -55.80 -34.67 89.24
C GLY A 203 -57.26 -34.23 89.12
N TYR A 204 -57.64 -33.63 87.98
CA TYR A 204 -59.05 -33.37 87.68
C TYR A 204 -59.68 -34.63 87.09
N ALA A 205 -60.94 -34.87 87.44
CA ALA A 205 -61.70 -35.99 86.92
C ALA A 205 -62.89 -35.47 86.11
N VAL A 206 -63.23 -36.15 85.01
CA VAL A 206 -64.42 -35.80 84.21
C VAL A 206 -65.55 -36.71 84.64
N CYS A 207 -66.63 -36.13 85.15
CA CYS A 207 -67.83 -36.85 85.57
C CYS A 207 -68.83 -36.94 84.40
N TRP A 208 -69.19 -38.17 84.04
CA TRP A 208 -70.15 -38.51 83.00
C TRP A 208 -71.43 -39.08 83.63
N ASN A 209 -72.55 -38.94 82.93
CA ASN A 209 -73.75 -39.72 83.25
C ASN A 209 -73.51 -41.23 83.01
N GLU A 210 -74.39 -42.07 83.55
CA GLU A 210 -74.28 -43.54 83.48
C GLU A 210 -74.01 -44.08 82.06
N SER A 211 -74.60 -43.43 81.05
CA SER A 211 -74.53 -43.78 79.63
C SER A 211 -73.37 -43.14 78.84
N ARG A 212 -72.50 -42.35 79.48
CA ARG A 212 -71.39 -41.58 78.84
C ARG A 212 -71.81 -40.64 77.71
N THR A 213 -73.06 -40.18 77.72
CA THR A 213 -73.60 -39.30 76.67
C THR A 213 -73.45 -37.82 77.02
N SER A 214 -73.36 -37.46 78.30
CA SER A 214 -73.19 -36.07 78.73
C SER A 214 -72.24 -35.93 79.92
N ILE A 215 -71.50 -34.81 79.93
CA ILE A 215 -70.62 -34.43 81.03
C ILE A 215 -71.44 -33.65 82.07
N ILE A 216 -71.37 -34.10 83.31
CA ILE A 216 -72.05 -33.49 84.45
C ILE A 216 -71.18 -32.32 84.94
N ARG A 217 -71.61 -31.09 84.67
CA ARG A 217 -70.87 -29.86 85.02
C ARG A 217 -71.34 -29.18 86.30
N SER A 218 -72.51 -29.55 86.80
CA SER A 218 -73.14 -28.94 87.97
C SER A 218 -73.76 -30.02 88.82
N ALA A 219 -73.60 -29.91 90.14
CA ALA A 219 -74.11 -30.88 91.10
C ALA A 219 -75.64 -31.05 90.94
N LYS A 220 -76.38 -29.96 90.67
CA LYS A 220 -77.85 -29.97 90.42
C LYS A 220 -78.34 -30.88 89.28
N ALA A 221 -77.44 -31.37 88.44
CA ALA A 221 -77.78 -32.26 87.33
C ALA A 221 -77.91 -33.74 87.73
N THR A 222 -77.61 -34.11 88.98
CA THR A 222 -77.75 -35.48 89.51
C THR A 222 -78.67 -35.53 90.72
N ALA A 223 -79.48 -36.57 90.86
CA ALA A 223 -80.26 -36.83 92.06
C ALA A 223 -79.51 -37.82 92.99
N PRO A 224 -79.75 -37.75 94.32
CA PRO A 224 -79.33 -38.81 95.24
C PRO A 224 -79.85 -40.17 94.77
N GLY A 225 -78.95 -41.14 94.62
CA GLY A 225 -79.22 -42.48 94.07
C GLY A 225 -78.75 -42.70 92.63
N ASP A 226 -78.44 -41.64 91.87
CA ASP A 226 -77.96 -41.76 90.49
C ASP A 226 -76.55 -42.37 90.41
N THR A 227 -76.31 -43.16 89.37
CA THR A 227 -74.98 -43.74 89.09
C THR A 227 -74.24 -42.85 88.10
N VAL A 228 -73.03 -42.43 88.45
CA VAL A 228 -72.16 -41.59 87.62
C VAL A 228 -70.83 -42.28 87.35
N ARG A 229 -70.22 -41.97 86.21
CA ARG A 229 -68.89 -42.49 85.87
C ARG A 229 -67.86 -41.38 85.89
N VAL A 230 -66.78 -41.58 86.63
CA VAL A 230 -65.72 -40.58 86.79
C VAL A 230 -64.47 -41.11 86.08
N THR A 231 -64.06 -40.43 85.00
CA THR A 231 -62.82 -40.76 84.27
C THR A 231 -61.65 -39.98 84.89
N LEU A 232 -60.59 -40.70 85.26
CA LEU A 232 -59.36 -40.16 85.86
C LEU A 232 -58.23 -40.12 84.82
N ALA A 233 -57.04 -39.66 85.24
CA ALA A 233 -55.81 -39.75 84.43
C ALA A 233 -55.53 -41.16 83.92
N GLU A 234 -55.73 -42.14 84.80
CA GLU A 234 -55.61 -43.57 84.50
C GLU A 234 -56.81 -44.30 85.12
N GLY A 235 -57.60 -44.96 84.28
CA GLY A 235 -58.76 -45.73 84.72
C GLY A 235 -60.05 -44.91 84.92
N GLU A 236 -61.08 -45.61 85.36
CA GLU A 236 -62.44 -45.08 85.49
C GLU A 236 -63.12 -45.68 86.72
N LEU A 237 -63.86 -44.84 87.44
CA LEU A 237 -64.61 -45.23 88.63
C LEU A 237 -66.12 -45.14 88.34
N ALA A 238 -66.86 -46.15 88.79
CA ALA A 238 -68.31 -46.09 88.86
C ALA A 238 -68.71 -45.68 90.27
N CYS A 239 -69.36 -44.53 90.41
CA CYS A 239 -69.74 -43.95 91.69
C CYS A 239 -71.26 -43.80 91.77
N ARG A 240 -71.81 -43.88 92.98
CA ARG A 240 -73.22 -43.56 93.24
C ARG A 240 -73.28 -42.24 94.00
N VAL A 241 -74.21 -41.36 93.62
CA VAL A 241 -74.41 -40.08 94.29
C VAL A 241 -75.19 -40.32 95.59
N GLU A 242 -74.57 -40.10 96.74
CA GLU A 242 -75.25 -40.22 98.05
C GLU A 242 -75.93 -38.90 98.44
N GLU A 243 -75.27 -37.77 98.23
CA GLU A 243 -75.79 -36.42 98.48
C GLU A 243 -75.33 -35.45 97.39
N ASN A 244 -76.16 -34.44 97.10
CA ASN A 244 -75.89 -33.39 96.11
C ASN A 244 -76.12 -32.02 96.76
N THR A 245 -75.12 -31.13 96.72
CA THR A 245 -75.20 -29.74 97.19
C THR A 245 -74.84 -28.75 96.09
#